data_AF-A0A2H0C862-F1
#
_entry.id   AF-A0A2H0C862-F1
#
_cell.length_a   1.000
_cell.length_b   1.000
_cell.length_c   1.000
_cell.angle_alpha   90.00
_cell.angle_beta   90.00
_cell.angle_gamma   90.00
#
_symmetry.space_group_name_H-M   'P 1'
#
loop_
_entity.id
_entity.type
_entity.pdbx_description
1 polymer ?
#
loop_
_entity_poly.entity_id
_entity_poly.type
_entity_poly.pdbx_seq_one_letter_code
_entity_poly.pdbx_strand_id
1 'polypeptide(L)'
;MTIHNKPLQQQELLHVPDEEEALFMGRDQDGVVRIRANLHSHSTHSDGQYSLEELSQFAEKHCTNIAVTDHNVFAWRHKWLPGLIPGMELTSREGIDFVTWGTQKEMHRLFEDIRPYRAKRNPLFQPLHLSATEVIAAVRERVPFILHPHYGSVDGLSTIPPDEQQPLLASTHTFAFLEENALLSEQKNALANHVALEWKIPFIATGDTHRDEKQYVSTYTEMPFVLLVNGPMPLVHRFLKTLHTSFHNNVLRPTSTMEKVQTGTQVIVRNGFSPIVRFCLRVAERCMGIRPKAAMKNVPRPLL
;
A
#
# COMPACT_ATOMS: atom_id res chain seq x y z
N MET A 1 7.08 -13.92 -17.66
CA MET A 1 8.41 -14.46 -17.30
C MET A 1 8.34 -14.80 -15.82
N THR A 2 8.25 -16.08 -15.45
CA THR A 2 8.09 -16.49 -14.05
C THR A 2 9.44 -16.35 -13.36
N ILE A 3 9.66 -15.23 -12.66
CA ILE A 3 10.86 -15.04 -11.85
C ILE A 3 10.74 -16.00 -10.66
N HIS A 4 11.52 -17.07 -10.65
CA HIS A 4 11.61 -17.96 -9.49
C HIS A 4 12.18 -17.16 -8.31
N ASN A 5 11.40 -17.07 -7.23
CA ASN A 5 11.83 -16.45 -5.97
C ASN A 5 13.12 -17.11 -5.47
N LYS A 6 14.26 -16.46 -5.65
CA LYS A 6 15.52 -16.90 -5.05
C LYS A 6 15.49 -16.53 -3.55
N PRO A 7 15.70 -17.49 -2.63
CA PRO A 7 15.84 -17.19 -1.21
C PRO A 7 17.10 -16.33 -0.98
N LEU A 8 17.03 -15.38 -0.05
CA LEU A 8 18.19 -14.58 0.36
C LEU A 8 19.00 -15.38 1.39
N GLN A 9 20.32 -15.39 1.25
CA GLN A 9 21.22 -16.24 2.05
C GLN A 9 21.92 -15.50 3.20
N GLN A 10 22.03 -14.17 3.10
CA GLN A 10 22.66 -13.32 4.10
C GLN A 10 21.79 -12.10 4.32
N GLN A 11 21.60 -11.73 5.58
CA GLN A 11 20.79 -10.60 6.01
C GLN A 11 21.68 -9.54 6.64
N GLU A 12 21.50 -8.30 6.19
CA GLU A 12 22.18 -7.11 6.69
C GLU A 12 21.13 -6.06 7.05
N LEU A 13 21.36 -5.30 8.12
CA LEU A 13 20.49 -4.18 8.49
C LEU A 13 21.12 -2.88 7.98
N LEU A 14 20.45 -2.23 7.04
CA LEU A 14 20.80 -0.89 6.58
C LEU A 14 20.28 0.13 7.57
N HIS A 15 21.21 0.78 8.27
CA HIS A 15 20.92 1.83 9.23
C HIS A 15 21.76 3.07 8.91
N VAL A 16 21.11 4.23 8.88
CA VAL A 16 21.78 5.52 8.72
C VAL A 16 21.94 6.14 10.11
N PRO A 17 23.13 6.64 10.49
CA PRO A 17 23.31 7.35 11.76
C PRO A 17 22.27 8.47 11.91
N ASP A 18 21.74 8.62 13.13
CA ASP A 18 20.76 9.64 13.51
C ASP A 18 19.35 9.48 12.90
N GLU A 19 19.10 8.42 12.14
CA GLU A 19 17.76 8.02 11.69
C GLU A 19 17.17 6.93 12.59
N GLU A 20 15.85 6.91 12.75
CA GLU A 20 15.16 5.92 13.61
C GLU A 20 14.81 4.66 12.82
N GLU A 21 14.60 4.79 11.50
CA GLU A 21 14.20 3.73 10.60
C GLU A 21 15.42 2.97 10.05
N ALA A 22 15.27 1.65 9.96
CA ALA A 22 16.29 0.78 9.39
C ALA A 22 15.63 -0.27 8.49
N LEU A 23 16.28 -0.58 7.37
CA LEU A 23 15.75 -1.52 6.39
C LEU A 23 16.61 -2.78 6.33
N PHE A 24 15.97 -3.95 6.27
CA PHE A 24 16.67 -5.19 5.96
C PHE A 24 17.04 -5.23 4.48
N MET A 25 18.26 -5.70 4.24
CA MET A 25 18.78 -6.06 2.94
C MET A 25 19.25 -7.50 2.98
N GLY A 26 19.17 -8.19 1.84
CA GLY A 26 19.76 -9.51 1.76
C GLY A 26 20.39 -9.81 0.43
N ARG A 27 21.28 -10.80 0.44
CA ARG A 27 22.06 -11.21 -0.71
C ARG A 27 21.40 -12.40 -1.40
N ASP A 28 21.15 -12.30 -2.69
CA ASP A 28 20.68 -13.42 -3.50
C ASP A 28 21.82 -14.39 -3.86
N GLN A 29 21.47 -15.49 -4.53
CA GLN A 29 22.41 -16.55 -4.92
C GLN A 29 23.51 -16.07 -5.87
N ASP A 30 23.28 -14.96 -6.59
CA ASP A 30 24.23 -14.37 -7.53
C ASP A 30 25.11 -13.32 -6.84
N GLY A 31 24.95 -13.15 -5.52
CA GLY A 31 25.70 -12.18 -4.73
C GLY A 31 25.13 -10.77 -4.76
N VAL A 32 23.97 -10.54 -5.40
CA VAL A 32 23.36 -9.20 -5.50
C VAL A 32 22.62 -8.88 -4.20
N VAL A 33 22.94 -7.73 -3.61
CA VAL A 33 22.25 -7.21 -2.42
C VAL A 33 20.94 -6.55 -2.86
N ARG A 34 19.83 -6.92 -2.23
CA ARG A 34 18.47 -6.49 -2.56
C ARG A 34 17.74 -5.98 -1.32
N ILE A 35 16.86 -5.01 -1.56
CA ILE A 35 15.86 -4.57 -0.58
C ILE A 35 14.51 -5.09 -1.07
N ARG A 36 13.81 -5.82 -0.20
CA ARG A 36 12.43 -6.29 -0.43
C ARG A 36 11.49 -5.51 0.47
N ALA A 37 10.31 -5.13 -0.03
CA ALA A 37 9.29 -4.50 0.79
C ALA A 37 7.88 -4.91 0.38
N ASN A 38 7.08 -5.32 1.36
CA ASN A 38 5.63 -5.31 1.26
C ASN A 38 5.14 -3.93 1.75
N LEU A 39 4.64 -3.12 0.83
CA LEU A 39 4.33 -1.71 1.11
C LEU A 39 2.87 -1.45 1.54
N HIS A 40 2.05 -2.49 1.71
CA HIS A 40 0.67 -2.34 2.20
C HIS A 40 0.34 -3.49 3.15
N SER A 41 0.26 -3.21 4.44
CA SER A 41 -0.04 -4.20 5.48
C SER A 41 -0.61 -3.55 6.73
N HIS A 42 -1.49 -4.27 7.41
CA HIS A 42 -2.23 -3.80 8.58
C HIS A 42 -1.72 -4.48 9.85
N SER A 43 -1.76 -3.76 10.97
CA SER A 43 -1.39 -4.27 12.28
C SER A 43 -2.61 -4.34 13.20
N THR A 44 -2.42 -4.79 14.44
CA THR A 44 -3.47 -4.76 15.47
C THR A 44 -3.95 -3.37 15.85
N HIS A 45 -3.35 -2.29 15.32
CA HIS A 45 -3.82 -0.91 15.52
C HIS A 45 -5.07 -0.60 14.68
N SER A 46 -5.33 -1.34 13.60
CA SER A 46 -6.61 -1.33 12.89
C SER A 46 -7.25 -2.71 12.88
N ASP A 47 -7.13 -3.47 11.80
CA ASP A 47 -7.74 -4.79 11.63
C ASP A 47 -6.77 -5.90 11.21
N GLY A 48 -5.46 -5.65 11.32
CA GLY A 48 -4.43 -6.66 11.24
C GLY A 48 -4.42 -7.63 12.44
N GLN A 49 -3.88 -8.82 12.21
CA GLN A 49 -3.79 -9.89 13.21
C GLN A 49 -2.59 -9.73 14.14
N TYR A 50 -1.50 -9.12 13.67
CA TYR A 50 -0.21 -9.11 14.35
C TYR A 50 0.17 -7.72 14.85
N SER A 51 0.82 -7.69 16.00
CA SER A 51 1.44 -6.50 16.59
C SER A 51 2.65 -6.03 15.79
N LEU A 52 3.10 -4.79 16.01
CA LEU A 52 4.30 -4.27 15.36
C LEU A 52 5.54 -5.11 15.67
N GLU A 53 5.64 -5.63 16.89
CA GLU A 53 6.72 -6.50 17.33
C GLU A 53 6.77 -7.80 16.52
N GLU A 54 5.62 -8.44 16.33
CA GLU A 54 5.51 -9.65 15.51
C GLU A 54 5.81 -9.35 14.04
N LEU A 55 5.33 -8.23 13.51
CA LEU A 55 5.64 -7.80 12.15
C LEU A 55 7.14 -7.54 11.96
N SER A 56 7.81 -6.90 12.92
CA SER A 56 9.26 -6.68 12.85
C SER A 56 10.03 -8.00 12.90
N GLN A 57 9.59 -8.97 13.70
CA GLN A 57 10.17 -10.32 13.71
C GLN A 57 9.97 -11.04 12.37
N PHE A 58 8.83 -10.87 11.71
CA PHE A 58 8.63 -11.40 10.36
C PHE A 58 9.54 -10.72 9.35
N ALA A 59 9.68 -9.40 9.45
CA ALA A 59 10.54 -8.64 8.57
C ALA A 59 12.01 -9.08 8.67
N GLU A 60 12.47 -9.31 9.89
CA GLU A 60 13.79 -9.86 10.19
C GLU A 60 13.91 -11.29 9.63
N LYS A 61 13.05 -12.20 10.07
CA LYS A 61 13.09 -13.63 9.71
C LYS A 61 13.11 -13.89 8.20
N HIS A 62 12.39 -13.08 7.43
CA HIS A 62 12.24 -13.25 5.98
C HIS A 62 13.08 -12.28 5.15
N CYS A 63 13.82 -11.37 5.81
CA CYS A 63 14.56 -10.31 5.15
C CYS A 63 13.68 -9.50 4.17
N THR A 64 12.49 -9.12 4.64
CA THR A 64 11.49 -8.36 3.88
C THR A 64 10.99 -7.20 4.74
N ASN A 65 11.10 -5.98 4.25
CA ASN A 65 10.57 -4.83 4.97
C ASN A 65 9.05 -4.78 4.86
N ILE A 66 8.37 -4.35 5.92
CA ILE A 66 6.90 -4.33 5.99
C ILE A 66 6.45 -2.91 6.30
N ALA A 67 5.74 -2.28 5.38
CA ALA A 67 5.07 -1.03 5.68
C ALA A 67 3.82 -1.30 6.52
N VAL A 68 3.67 -0.54 7.61
CA VAL A 68 2.48 -0.60 8.45
C VAL A 68 1.59 0.57 8.08
N THR A 69 0.46 0.27 7.47
CA THR A 69 -0.43 1.23 6.79
C THR A 69 -1.85 1.10 7.32
N ASP A 70 -2.01 1.10 8.65
CA ASP A 70 -3.30 0.95 9.31
C ASP A 70 -4.33 2.03 8.90
N HIS A 71 -5.62 1.66 8.94
CA HIS A 71 -6.72 2.54 8.53
C HIS A 71 -6.90 3.78 9.43
N ASN A 72 -6.68 4.96 8.85
CA ASN A 72 -6.91 6.29 9.43
C ASN A 72 -6.25 6.49 10.80
N VAL A 73 -5.19 5.74 11.11
CA VAL A 73 -4.45 5.80 12.36
C VAL A 73 -2.97 5.60 12.13
N PHE A 74 -2.16 6.24 12.97
CA PHE A 74 -0.72 6.01 12.98
C PHE A 74 -0.28 5.37 14.31
N ALA A 75 0.43 4.25 14.21
CA ALA A 75 0.92 3.49 15.34
C ALA A 75 2.24 4.07 15.91
N TRP A 76 2.17 5.27 16.50
CA TRP A 76 3.33 5.96 17.07
C TRP A 76 4.08 5.13 18.12
N ARG A 77 5.42 5.26 18.15
CA ARG A 77 6.28 4.65 19.18
C ARG A 77 7.36 5.61 19.66
N HIS A 78 8.00 5.34 20.81
CA HIS A 78 9.20 6.11 21.18
C HIS A 78 10.46 5.68 20.41
N LYS A 79 10.49 4.43 19.96
CA LYS A 79 11.55 3.86 19.14
C LYS A 79 10.91 3.02 18.05
N TRP A 80 11.23 3.34 16.80
CA TRP A 80 10.78 2.56 15.66
C TRP A 80 11.45 1.19 15.60
N LEU A 81 10.77 0.22 14.99
CA LEU A 81 11.24 -1.15 14.92
C LEU A 81 11.95 -1.43 13.58
N PRO A 82 13.10 -2.14 13.59
CA PRO A 82 13.80 -2.50 12.36
C PRO A 82 12.92 -3.25 11.37
N GLY A 83 13.10 -2.96 10.08
CA GLY A 83 12.37 -3.59 8.99
C GLY A 83 10.93 -3.10 8.81
N LEU A 84 10.42 -2.26 9.71
CA LEU A 84 9.10 -1.64 9.53
C LEU A 84 9.23 -0.30 8.81
N ILE A 85 8.32 -0.02 7.87
CA ILE A 85 8.21 1.27 7.20
C ILE A 85 6.97 2.00 7.77
N PRO A 86 7.11 3.20 8.36
CA PRO A 86 5.97 3.98 8.83
C PRO A 86 5.04 4.37 7.67
N GLY A 87 3.74 4.10 7.82
CA GLY A 87 2.73 4.48 6.85
C GLY A 87 1.34 4.59 7.45
N MET A 88 0.35 4.86 6.58
CA MET A 88 -1.07 4.93 6.94
C MET A 88 -1.90 4.75 5.68
N GLU A 89 -3.05 4.07 5.80
CA GLU A 89 -4.09 4.06 4.77
C GLU A 89 -5.20 5.05 5.14
N LEU A 90 -5.42 6.05 4.31
CA LEU A 90 -6.36 7.14 4.51
C LEU A 90 -7.59 6.94 3.62
N THR A 91 -8.76 6.81 4.22
CA THR A 91 -10.02 6.69 3.48
C THR A 91 -10.65 8.07 3.33
N SER A 92 -10.67 8.61 2.11
CA SER A 92 -11.38 9.86 1.78
C SER A 92 -12.89 9.73 1.96
N ARG A 93 -13.59 10.86 2.02
CA ARG A 93 -15.05 11.00 2.19
C ARG A 93 -15.85 10.23 1.13
N GLU A 94 -15.33 10.18 -0.09
CA GLU A 94 -15.91 9.42 -1.21
C GLU A 94 -15.74 7.89 -1.02
N GLY A 95 -15.00 7.50 0.01
CA GLY A 95 -14.61 6.13 0.32
C GLY A 95 -13.53 5.65 -0.63
N ILE A 96 -12.56 6.49 -1.01
CA ILE A 96 -11.37 6.07 -1.77
C ILE A 96 -10.21 5.99 -0.80
N ASP A 97 -9.51 4.86 -0.79
CA ASP A 97 -8.31 4.69 0.03
C ASP A 97 -7.07 5.23 -0.66
N PHE A 98 -6.15 5.76 0.15
CA PHE A 98 -4.83 6.23 -0.25
C PHE A 98 -3.83 5.70 0.76
N VAL A 99 -2.79 5.02 0.31
CA VAL A 99 -1.70 4.59 1.19
C VAL A 99 -0.55 5.57 1.06
N THR A 100 0.11 5.89 2.18
CA THR A 100 1.28 6.77 2.17
C THR A 100 2.30 6.33 3.19
N TRP A 101 3.55 6.75 2.99
CA TRP A 101 4.68 6.39 3.84
C TRP A 101 5.62 7.58 4.07
N GLY A 102 6.38 7.52 5.15
CA GLY A 102 7.39 8.53 5.47
C GLY A 102 8.25 8.09 6.64
N THR A 103 9.00 9.03 7.19
CA THR A 103 9.58 8.85 8.51
C THR A 103 8.49 8.81 9.57
N GLN A 104 8.77 8.23 10.71
CA GLN A 104 7.86 8.16 11.85
C GLN A 104 7.40 9.56 12.26
N LYS A 105 8.30 10.54 12.25
CA LYS A 105 8.00 11.94 12.60
C LYS A 105 7.04 12.59 11.60
N GLU A 106 7.21 12.35 10.31
CA GLU A 106 6.31 12.87 9.27
C GLU A 106 4.94 12.23 9.36
N MET A 107 4.88 10.90 9.51
CA MET A 107 3.62 10.17 9.64
C MET A 107 2.84 10.58 10.89
N HIS A 108 3.53 10.87 11.99
CA HIS A 108 2.89 11.43 13.18
C HIS A 108 2.29 12.81 12.95
N ARG A 109 3.03 13.70 12.29
CA ARG A 109 2.53 15.05 11.96
C ARG A 109 1.32 14.97 11.03
N LEU A 110 1.39 14.15 9.99
CA LEU A 110 0.25 13.90 9.10
C LEU A 110 -0.95 13.35 9.88
N PHE A 111 -0.73 12.41 10.80
CA PHE A 111 -1.80 11.88 11.65
C PHE A 111 -2.43 12.98 12.51
N GLU A 112 -1.64 13.84 13.14
CA GLU A 112 -2.18 14.94 13.95
C GLU A 112 -2.97 15.95 13.09
N ASP A 113 -2.56 16.21 11.85
CA ASP A 113 -3.29 17.08 10.92
C ASP A 113 -4.62 16.46 10.48
N ILE A 114 -4.67 15.15 10.23
CA ILE A 114 -5.90 14.48 9.77
C ILE A 114 -6.83 14.07 10.92
N ARG A 115 -6.31 13.99 12.16
CA ARG A 115 -7.08 13.57 13.35
C ARG A 115 -8.40 14.32 13.54
N PRO A 116 -8.48 15.65 13.37
CA PRO A 116 -9.73 16.41 13.53
C PRO A 116 -10.82 16.03 12.52
N TYR A 117 -10.45 15.47 11.37
CA TYR A 117 -11.35 15.10 10.29
C TYR A 117 -11.83 13.65 10.38
N ARG A 118 -11.34 12.87 11.35
CA ARG A 118 -11.79 11.49 11.57
C ARG A 118 -13.22 11.45 12.09
N ALA A 119 -13.98 10.46 11.65
CA ALA A 119 -15.35 10.28 12.12
C ALA A 119 -15.40 9.90 13.60
N LYS A 120 -16.34 10.45 14.37
CA LYS A 120 -16.39 10.26 15.84
C LYS A 120 -16.75 8.84 16.27
N ARG A 121 -17.61 8.13 15.53
CA ARG A 121 -18.22 6.87 15.97
C ARG A 121 -17.35 5.64 15.68
N ASN A 122 -16.63 5.65 14.56
CA ASN A 122 -15.71 4.58 14.19
C ASN A 122 -14.53 5.20 13.41
N PRO A 123 -13.60 5.85 14.11
CA PRO A 123 -12.59 6.72 13.50
C PRO A 123 -11.51 5.96 12.70
N LEU A 124 -11.46 4.63 12.81
CA LEU A 124 -10.54 3.79 12.04
C LEU A 124 -11.13 3.48 10.66
N PHE A 125 -12.39 3.05 10.63
CA PHE A 125 -12.94 2.45 9.43
C PHE A 125 -13.97 3.31 8.69
N GLN A 126 -14.45 4.39 9.31
CA GLN A 126 -15.26 5.36 8.61
C GLN A 126 -14.37 6.36 7.86
N PRO A 127 -14.80 6.76 6.64
CA PRO A 127 -14.16 7.82 5.89
C PRO A 127 -13.86 9.07 6.71
N LEU A 128 -12.73 9.70 6.39
CA LEU A 128 -12.43 11.06 6.81
C LEU A 128 -13.48 12.04 6.26
N HIS A 129 -13.66 13.15 6.95
CA HIS A 129 -14.42 14.30 6.46
C HIS A 129 -13.63 15.16 5.47
N LEU A 130 -12.73 14.53 4.70
CA LEU A 130 -11.89 15.14 3.66
C LEU A 130 -12.17 14.45 2.33
N SER A 131 -12.33 15.23 1.27
CA SER A 131 -12.37 14.72 -0.10
C SER A 131 -11.05 14.06 -0.51
N ALA A 132 -11.08 13.22 -1.54
CA ALA A 132 -9.88 12.66 -2.16
C ALA A 132 -8.82 13.71 -2.51
N THR A 133 -9.23 14.86 -3.06
CA THR A 133 -8.32 15.97 -3.36
C THR A 133 -7.69 16.58 -2.11
N GLU A 134 -8.46 16.73 -1.02
CA GLU A 134 -7.96 17.25 0.26
C GLU A 134 -7.02 16.26 0.95
N VAL A 135 -7.30 14.95 0.85
CA VAL A 135 -6.39 13.90 1.34
C VAL A 135 -5.06 13.98 0.59
N ILE A 136 -5.07 14.01 -0.74
CA ILE A 136 -3.83 14.12 -1.54
C ILE A 136 -3.05 15.39 -1.19
N ALA A 137 -3.74 16.52 -1.01
CA ALA A 137 -3.09 17.78 -0.63
C ALA A 137 -2.40 17.67 0.74
N ALA A 138 -3.10 17.17 1.75
CA ALA A 138 -2.55 16.98 3.10
C ALA A 138 -1.33 16.04 3.10
N VAL A 139 -1.40 14.97 2.32
CA VAL A 139 -0.30 14.01 2.19
C VAL A 139 0.91 14.65 1.50
N ARG A 140 0.71 15.34 0.38
CA ARG A 140 1.77 15.98 -0.40
C ARG A 140 2.56 17.04 0.39
N GLU A 141 1.93 17.69 1.36
CA GLU A 141 2.59 18.66 2.24
C GLU A 141 3.55 18.03 3.26
N ARG A 142 3.40 16.73 3.54
CA ARG A 142 4.07 16.06 4.67
C ARG A 142 5.00 14.94 4.27
N VAL A 143 4.69 14.23 3.19
CA VAL A 143 5.36 12.98 2.81
C VAL A 143 5.55 12.88 1.31
N PRO A 144 6.57 12.12 0.85
CA PRO A 144 7.06 12.26 -0.51
C PRO A 144 6.25 11.51 -1.57
N PHE A 145 5.49 10.48 -1.19
CA PHE A 145 4.82 9.59 -2.14
C PHE A 145 3.49 9.07 -1.62
N ILE A 146 2.60 8.74 -2.55
CA ILE A 146 1.34 8.03 -2.27
C ILE A 146 1.24 6.76 -3.10
N LEU A 147 0.35 5.87 -2.71
CA LEU A 147 -0.11 4.74 -3.48
C LEU A 147 -1.61 4.86 -3.68
N HIS A 148 -2.04 4.54 -4.89
CA HIS A 148 -3.44 4.25 -5.20
C HIS A 148 -3.65 2.75 -5.00
N PRO A 149 -4.07 2.32 -3.78
CA PRO A 149 -4.21 0.92 -3.46
C PRO A 149 -5.40 0.31 -4.19
N HIS A 150 -5.32 -1.01 -4.37
CA HIS A 150 -6.35 -1.92 -4.83
C HIS A 150 -7.27 -1.35 -5.90
N TYR A 151 -6.72 -0.63 -6.89
CA TYR A 151 -7.43 0.28 -7.81
C TYR A 151 -8.79 -0.23 -8.31
N GLY A 152 -8.91 -1.52 -8.68
CA GLY A 152 -10.12 -2.19 -9.16
C GLY A 152 -11.12 -2.70 -8.10
N SER A 153 -10.90 -2.41 -6.81
CA SER A 153 -11.77 -2.78 -5.69
C SER A 153 -13.00 -1.85 -5.57
N VAL A 154 -13.89 -2.13 -4.63
CA VAL A 154 -14.67 -1.05 -4.01
C VAL A 154 -13.71 -0.36 -3.07
N ASP A 155 -13.67 0.93 -2.84
CA ASP A 155 -12.58 1.59 -2.09
C ASP A 155 -11.35 1.97 -2.94
N GLY A 156 -11.13 1.32 -4.08
CA GLY A 156 -10.16 1.77 -5.09
C GLY A 156 -10.63 2.98 -5.92
N LEU A 157 -9.68 3.68 -6.53
CA LEU A 157 -9.92 4.88 -7.36
C LEU A 157 -10.83 4.60 -8.57
N SER A 158 -10.90 3.36 -9.08
CA SER A 158 -11.81 2.99 -10.19
C SER A 158 -13.30 3.11 -9.86
N THR A 159 -13.64 3.40 -8.59
CA THR A 159 -15.03 3.48 -8.12
C THR A 159 -15.71 4.82 -8.36
N ILE A 160 -14.95 5.85 -8.74
CA ILE A 160 -15.49 7.15 -9.14
C ILE A 160 -15.48 7.30 -10.67
N PRO A 161 -16.28 8.21 -11.25
CA PRO A 161 -16.30 8.47 -12.69
C PRO A 161 -14.93 8.81 -13.30
N PRO A 162 -14.62 8.39 -14.55
CA PRO A 162 -13.32 8.69 -15.18
C PRO A 162 -12.95 10.17 -15.21
N ASP A 163 -13.90 11.07 -15.41
CA ASP A 163 -13.74 12.52 -15.38
C ASP A 163 -13.35 13.07 -14.00
N GLU A 164 -13.71 12.36 -12.92
CA GLU A 164 -13.24 12.67 -11.56
C GLU A 164 -11.89 12.01 -11.25
N GLN A 165 -11.57 10.88 -11.88
CA GLN A 165 -10.27 10.21 -11.72
C GLN A 165 -9.13 10.96 -12.40
N GLN A 166 -9.36 11.48 -13.61
CA GLN A 166 -8.32 12.12 -14.42
C GLN A 166 -7.61 13.27 -13.70
N PRO A 167 -8.31 14.21 -13.03
CA PRO A 167 -7.64 15.25 -12.23
C PRO A 167 -6.77 14.69 -11.11
N LEU A 168 -7.22 13.63 -10.43
CA LEU A 168 -6.46 13.00 -9.34
C LEU A 168 -5.19 12.35 -9.87
N LEU A 169 -5.29 11.57 -10.95
CA LEU A 169 -4.14 10.96 -11.63
C LEU A 169 -3.18 12.03 -12.16
N ALA A 170 -3.70 13.07 -12.82
CA ALA A 170 -2.90 14.20 -13.33
C ALA A 170 -2.17 14.97 -12.21
N SER A 171 -2.79 15.09 -11.04
CA SER A 171 -2.13 15.76 -9.91
C SER A 171 -1.09 14.90 -9.20
N THR A 172 -1.14 13.56 -9.35
CA THR A 172 -0.37 12.61 -8.53
C THR A 172 0.66 11.79 -9.30
N HIS A 173 0.59 11.70 -10.63
CA HIS A 173 1.41 10.76 -11.41
C HIS A 173 2.93 10.91 -11.27
N THR A 174 3.43 12.03 -10.72
CA THR A 174 4.86 12.27 -10.49
C THR A 174 5.36 11.83 -9.11
N PHE A 175 4.46 11.45 -8.21
CA PHE A 175 4.77 10.98 -6.85
C PHE A 175 3.83 9.86 -6.37
N ALA A 176 3.10 9.24 -7.29
CA ALA A 176 2.21 8.13 -6.97
C ALA A 176 2.83 6.79 -7.35
N PHE A 177 2.29 5.74 -6.74
CA PHE A 177 2.40 4.38 -7.18
C PHE A 177 1.00 3.84 -7.50
N LEU A 178 0.90 2.87 -8.40
CA LEU A 178 -0.29 2.04 -8.58
C LEU A 178 -0.03 0.65 -8.01
N GLU A 179 -1.04 0.07 -7.36
CA GLU A 179 -0.89 -1.19 -6.65
C GLU A 179 -1.22 -2.42 -7.51
N GLU A 180 -0.31 -3.39 -7.51
CA GLU A 180 -0.55 -4.78 -7.86
C GLU A 180 -0.85 -5.59 -6.59
N ASN A 181 -2.12 -5.91 -6.36
CA ASN A 181 -2.59 -6.40 -5.07
C ASN A 181 -2.84 -7.93 -5.08
N ALA A 182 -2.32 -8.64 -4.07
CA ALA A 182 -2.43 -10.10 -3.95
C ALA A 182 -3.85 -10.63 -3.68
N LEU A 183 -4.71 -9.82 -3.07
CA LEU A 183 -6.11 -10.14 -2.75
C LEU A 183 -7.04 -9.93 -3.95
N LEU A 184 -6.63 -9.14 -4.95
CA LEU A 184 -7.44 -8.88 -6.12
C LEU A 184 -7.38 -10.02 -7.15
N SER A 185 -8.28 -9.95 -8.15
CA SER A 185 -8.23 -10.83 -9.31
C SER A 185 -7.27 -10.29 -10.35
N GLU A 186 -6.77 -11.17 -11.21
CA GLU A 186 -5.90 -10.79 -12.33
C GLU A 186 -6.52 -9.69 -13.21
N GLN A 187 -7.84 -9.74 -13.46
CA GLN A 187 -8.55 -8.71 -14.22
C GLN A 187 -8.48 -7.32 -13.57
N LYS A 188 -8.58 -7.25 -12.23
CA LYS A 188 -8.49 -5.98 -11.51
C LYS A 188 -7.06 -5.44 -11.50
N ASN A 189 -6.07 -6.32 -11.33
CA ASN A 189 -4.65 -5.93 -11.43
C ASN A 189 -4.28 -5.51 -12.86
N ALA A 190 -4.83 -6.16 -13.89
CA ALA A 190 -4.64 -5.77 -15.29
C ALA A 190 -5.20 -4.37 -15.57
N LEU A 191 -6.35 -4.02 -14.96
CA LEU A 191 -6.89 -2.66 -15.04
C LEU A 191 -5.96 -1.64 -14.38
N ALA A 192 -5.44 -1.94 -13.18
CA ALA A 192 -4.48 -1.07 -12.49
C ALA A 192 -3.20 -0.87 -13.31
N ASN A 193 -2.66 -1.95 -13.88
CA ASN A 193 -1.48 -1.91 -14.75
C ASN A 193 -1.71 -1.06 -16.02
N HIS A 194 -2.90 -1.14 -16.63
CA HIS A 194 -3.23 -0.31 -17.79
C HIS A 194 -3.17 1.18 -17.45
N VAL A 195 -3.75 1.58 -16.32
CA VAL A 195 -3.72 2.97 -15.83
C VAL A 195 -2.29 3.39 -15.48
N ALA A 196 -1.51 2.51 -14.85
CA ALA A 196 -0.10 2.75 -14.54
C ALA A 196 0.71 3.06 -15.81
N LEU A 197 0.51 2.28 -16.89
CA LEU A 197 1.16 2.50 -18.17
C LEU A 197 0.71 3.80 -18.85
N GLU A 198 -0.59 4.08 -18.86
CA GLU A 198 -1.17 5.30 -19.47
C GLU A 198 -0.62 6.57 -18.82
N TRP A 199 -0.57 6.60 -17.49
CA TRP A 199 -0.15 7.76 -16.70
C TRP A 199 1.34 7.76 -16.35
N LYS A 200 2.09 6.73 -16.77
CA LYS A 200 3.50 6.51 -16.44
C LYS A 200 3.75 6.51 -14.93
N ILE A 201 2.85 5.89 -14.19
CA ILE A 201 2.96 5.71 -12.74
C ILE A 201 3.63 4.36 -12.46
N PRO A 202 4.66 4.30 -11.60
CA PRO A 202 5.26 3.03 -11.19
C PRO A 202 4.23 2.06 -10.62
N PHE A 203 4.31 0.78 -11.03
CA PHE A 203 3.37 -0.27 -10.64
C PHE A 203 4.07 -1.26 -9.70
N ILE A 204 3.65 -1.32 -8.42
CA ILE A 204 4.35 -2.07 -7.37
C ILE A 204 3.47 -3.16 -6.77
N ALA A 205 4.07 -4.30 -6.41
CA ALA A 205 3.37 -5.39 -5.72
C ALA A 205 3.34 -5.21 -4.21
N THR A 206 2.15 -5.37 -3.63
CA THR A 206 1.87 -5.28 -2.19
C THR A 206 0.83 -6.33 -1.76
N GLY A 207 0.80 -6.62 -0.46
CA GLY A 207 -0.05 -7.67 0.09
C GLY A 207 -1.47 -7.23 0.46
N ASP A 208 -1.67 -5.97 0.86
CA ASP A 208 -2.87 -5.50 1.59
C ASP A 208 -3.21 -6.47 2.74
N THR A 209 -2.17 -6.74 3.52
CA THR A 209 -2.13 -7.92 4.38
C THR A 209 -2.79 -7.65 5.72
N HIS A 210 -3.68 -8.56 6.13
CA HIS A 210 -4.37 -8.46 7.43
C HIS A 210 -4.06 -9.64 8.36
N ARG A 211 -3.58 -10.77 7.84
CA ARG A 211 -3.49 -12.03 8.58
C ARG A 211 -2.45 -12.96 8.01
N ASP A 212 -2.09 -13.99 8.76
CA ASP A 212 -1.15 -15.04 8.39
C ASP A 212 0.25 -14.52 7.97
N GLU A 213 1.30 -14.87 8.72
CA GLU A 213 2.70 -14.46 8.45
C GLU A 213 3.10 -14.51 6.96
N LYS A 214 2.69 -15.56 6.24
CA LYS A 214 2.99 -15.73 4.81
C LYS A 214 2.49 -14.57 3.95
N GLN A 215 1.32 -14.00 4.22
CA GLN A 215 0.79 -12.89 3.43
C GLN A 215 1.65 -11.62 3.61
N TYR A 216 2.31 -11.44 4.76
CA TYR A 216 3.13 -10.25 5.00
C TYR A 216 4.44 -10.28 4.21
N VAL A 217 4.95 -11.47 3.85
CA VAL A 217 6.32 -11.62 3.34
C VAL A 217 6.42 -12.25 1.96
N SER A 218 5.32 -12.80 1.42
CA SER A 218 5.35 -13.54 0.14
C SER A 218 4.94 -12.71 -1.08
N THR A 219 4.29 -11.57 -0.86
CA THR A 219 4.05 -10.55 -1.87
C THR A 219 4.85 -9.31 -1.51
N TYR A 220 5.69 -8.84 -2.43
CA TYR A 220 6.57 -7.71 -2.20
C TYR A 220 7.08 -7.13 -3.53
N THR A 221 7.59 -5.91 -3.44
CA THR A 221 8.42 -5.28 -4.46
C THR A 221 9.88 -5.36 -4.04
N GLU A 222 10.77 -5.65 -4.98
CA GLU A 222 12.21 -5.71 -4.70
C GLU A 222 13.05 -4.89 -5.68
N MET A 223 14.15 -4.35 -5.18
CA MET A 223 15.12 -3.63 -6.00
C MET A 223 16.57 -3.95 -5.57
N PRO A 224 17.54 -3.90 -6.49
CA PRO A 224 18.95 -3.97 -6.13
C PRO A 224 19.37 -2.77 -5.25
N PHE A 225 20.08 -3.03 -4.15
CA PHE A 225 20.57 -1.98 -3.25
C PHE A 225 21.50 -0.98 -3.94
N VAL A 226 22.28 -1.42 -4.94
CA VAL A 226 23.18 -0.54 -5.71
C VAL A 226 22.44 0.61 -6.41
N LEU A 227 21.13 0.48 -6.62
CA LEU A 227 20.31 1.55 -7.20
C LEU A 227 19.83 2.56 -6.17
N LEU A 228 19.96 2.27 -4.87
CA LEU A 228 19.48 3.14 -3.80
C LEU A 228 20.12 4.52 -3.96
N VAL A 229 19.29 5.53 -4.24
CA VAL A 229 19.77 6.91 -4.40
C VAL A 229 20.54 7.32 -3.15
N ASN A 230 21.70 7.93 -3.33
CA ASN A 230 22.45 8.54 -2.23
C ASN A 230 22.04 10.00 -2.06
N GLY A 231 22.09 10.52 -0.84
CA GLY A 231 21.78 11.91 -0.57
C GLY A 231 21.38 12.15 0.89
N PRO A 232 21.11 13.42 1.25
CA PRO A 232 20.77 13.84 2.61
C PRO A 232 19.30 13.55 2.99
N MET A 233 18.57 12.81 2.16
CA MET A 233 17.19 12.43 2.43
C MET A 233 17.14 11.25 3.40
N PRO A 234 16.09 11.15 4.23
CA PRO A 234 15.86 9.98 5.08
C PRO A 234 15.90 8.67 4.28
N LEU A 235 16.35 7.58 4.88
CA LEU A 235 16.50 6.26 4.28
C LEU A 235 15.20 5.79 3.62
N VAL A 236 14.06 5.95 4.28
CA VAL A 236 12.74 5.60 3.73
C VAL A 236 12.45 6.40 2.46
N HIS A 237 12.77 7.70 2.44
CA HIS A 237 12.57 8.55 1.26
C HIS A 237 13.48 8.14 0.11
N ARG A 238 14.75 7.84 0.41
CA ARG A 238 15.70 7.33 -0.58
C ARG A 238 15.18 6.03 -1.19
N PHE A 239 14.68 5.13 -0.36
CA PHE A 239 14.08 3.87 -0.79
C PHE A 239 12.89 4.09 -1.73
N LEU A 240 11.89 4.86 -1.29
CA LEU A 240 10.69 5.14 -2.09
C LEU A 240 11.01 5.91 -3.37
N LYS A 241 11.92 6.90 -3.30
CA LYS A 241 12.38 7.65 -4.48
C LYS A 241 13.02 6.72 -5.49
N THR A 242 13.86 5.79 -5.03
CA THR A 242 14.51 4.81 -5.90
C THR A 242 13.47 3.91 -6.55
N LEU A 243 12.51 3.36 -5.80
CA LEU A 243 11.42 2.57 -6.38
C LEU A 243 10.64 3.35 -7.45
N HIS A 244 10.41 4.65 -7.22
CA HIS A 244 9.66 5.49 -8.15
C HIS A 244 10.43 5.82 -9.44
N THR A 245 11.76 5.85 -9.41
CA THR A 245 12.58 6.28 -10.56
C THR A 245 13.40 5.18 -11.22
N SER A 246 13.48 4.01 -10.58
CA SER A 246 14.38 2.93 -10.99
C SER A 246 13.61 1.64 -11.23
N PHE A 247 14.26 0.73 -11.96
CA PHE A 247 13.74 -0.61 -12.18
C PHE A 247 13.60 -1.38 -10.85
N HIS A 248 12.48 -2.08 -10.72
CA HIS A 248 12.16 -2.97 -9.60
C HIS A 248 11.44 -4.22 -10.14
N ASN A 249 11.43 -5.28 -9.35
CA ASN A 249 10.67 -6.49 -9.64
C ASN A 249 9.49 -6.62 -8.68
N ASN A 250 8.34 -6.97 -9.23
CA ASN A 250 7.16 -7.33 -8.45
C ASN A 250 7.13 -8.84 -8.26
N VAL A 251 6.97 -9.25 -7.01
CA VAL A 251 6.70 -10.64 -6.64
C VAL A 251 5.29 -10.67 -6.07
N LEU A 252 4.34 -11.17 -6.85
CA LEU A 252 2.96 -11.33 -6.44
C LEU A 252 2.68 -12.80 -6.13
N ARG A 253 2.26 -13.10 -4.90
CA ARG A 253 1.69 -14.40 -4.56
C ARG A 253 0.17 -14.27 -4.45
N PRO A 254 -0.60 -14.78 -5.41
CA PRO A 254 -2.05 -14.75 -5.32
C PRO A 254 -2.54 -15.45 -4.07
N THR A 255 -3.40 -14.77 -3.32
CA THR A 255 -4.04 -15.32 -2.13
C THR A 255 -5.11 -16.34 -2.54
N SER A 256 -5.20 -17.46 -1.84
CA SER A 256 -6.21 -18.49 -2.13
C SER A 256 -7.62 -17.99 -1.82
N THR A 257 -8.65 -18.59 -2.45
CA THR A 257 -10.06 -18.22 -2.18
C THR A 257 -10.42 -18.33 -0.70
N MET A 258 -9.93 -19.36 -0.02
CA MET A 258 -10.18 -19.55 1.41
C MET A 258 -9.58 -18.41 2.25
N GLU A 259 -8.33 -18.04 1.99
CA GLU A 259 -7.66 -16.92 2.67
C GLU A 259 -8.36 -15.59 2.37
N LYS A 260 -8.89 -15.37 1.16
CA LYS A 260 -9.70 -14.18 0.83
C LYS A 260 -10.99 -14.13 1.65
N VAL A 261 -11.69 -15.26 1.81
CA VAL A 261 -12.91 -15.35 2.65
C VAL A 261 -12.58 -15.09 4.12
N GLN A 262 -11.48 -15.66 4.60
CA GLN A 262 -11.00 -15.47 5.97
C GLN A 262 -10.61 -14.01 6.25
N THR A 263 -9.94 -13.36 5.29
CA THR A 263 -9.60 -11.94 5.35
C THR A 263 -10.88 -11.08 5.40
N GLY A 264 -11.82 -11.31 4.47
CA GLY A 264 -13.10 -10.61 4.48
C GLY A 264 -13.88 -10.80 5.79
N THR A 265 -13.86 -12.00 6.37
CA THR A 265 -14.49 -12.30 7.65
C THR A 265 -13.84 -11.51 8.79
N GLN A 266 -12.50 -11.44 8.83
CA GLN A 266 -11.77 -10.67 9.84
C GLN A 266 -12.09 -9.18 9.76
N VAL A 267 -12.09 -8.61 8.54
CA VAL A 267 -12.49 -7.22 8.31
C VAL A 267 -13.92 -6.98 8.80
N ILE A 268 -14.87 -7.87 8.50
CA ILE A 268 -16.27 -7.75 8.98
C ILE A 268 -16.36 -7.84 10.51
N VAL A 269 -15.60 -8.73 11.15
CA VAL A 269 -15.60 -8.88 12.61
C VAL A 269 -15.05 -7.62 13.29
N ARG A 270 -14.04 -6.96 12.70
CA ARG A 270 -13.41 -5.75 13.25
C ARG A 270 -14.16 -4.46 12.94
N ASN A 271 -14.66 -4.32 11.71
CA ASN A 271 -15.31 -3.12 11.18
C ASN A 271 -16.85 -3.19 11.25
N GLY A 272 -17.41 -4.36 11.57
CA GLY A 272 -18.83 -4.64 11.44
C GLY A 272 -19.26 -4.74 9.97
N PHE A 273 -20.56 -4.57 9.70
CA PHE A 273 -21.12 -4.68 8.35
C PHE A 273 -20.88 -3.45 7.45
N SER A 274 -20.14 -2.44 7.91
CA SER A 274 -19.94 -1.20 7.14
C SER A 274 -19.31 -1.43 5.75
N PRO A 275 -18.29 -2.29 5.58
CA PRO A 275 -17.75 -2.64 4.25
C PRO A 275 -18.80 -3.27 3.33
N ILE A 276 -19.63 -4.18 3.86
CA ILE A 276 -20.69 -4.82 3.09
C ILE A 276 -21.75 -3.80 2.67
N VAL A 277 -22.15 -2.91 3.58
CA VAL A 277 -23.12 -1.85 3.27
C VAL A 277 -22.55 -0.92 2.19
N ARG A 278 -21.29 -0.50 2.30
CA ARG A 278 -20.62 0.31 1.26
C ARG A 278 -20.56 -0.42 -0.07
N PHE A 279 -20.19 -1.70 -0.06
CA PHE A 279 -20.19 -2.54 -1.26
C PHE A 279 -21.59 -2.59 -1.91
N CYS A 280 -22.62 -2.91 -1.13
CA CYS A 280 -24.00 -2.99 -1.62
C CYS A 280 -24.52 -1.65 -2.15
N LEU A 281 -24.24 -0.54 -1.45
CA LEU A 281 -24.59 0.81 -1.90
C LEU A 281 -23.91 1.12 -3.23
N ARG A 282 -22.60 0.88 -3.37
CA ARG A 282 -21.88 1.11 -4.63
C ARG A 282 -22.37 0.21 -5.76
N VAL A 283 -22.73 -1.04 -5.48
CA VAL A 283 -23.35 -1.93 -6.47
C VAL A 283 -24.71 -1.38 -6.89
N ALA A 284 -25.55 -0.94 -5.95
CA ALA A 284 -26.85 -0.34 -6.25
C ALA A 284 -26.70 0.94 -7.08
N GLU A 285 -25.79 1.84 -6.71
CA GLU A 285 -25.46 3.06 -7.45
C GLU A 285 -25.01 2.75 -8.89
N ARG A 286 -24.20 1.69 -9.07
CA ARG A 286 -23.80 1.19 -10.41
C ARG A 286 -24.97 0.64 -11.21
N CYS A 287 -25.87 -0.11 -10.57
CA CYS A 287 -27.06 -0.65 -11.22
C CYS A 287 -28.05 0.46 -11.62
N MET A 288 -28.13 1.53 -10.84
CA MET A 288 -28.98 2.69 -11.10
C MET A 288 -28.37 3.70 -12.07
N GLY A 289 -27.13 3.49 -12.53
CA GLY A 289 -26.43 4.42 -13.42
C GLY A 289 -26.00 5.73 -12.75
N ILE A 290 -26.08 5.81 -11.41
CA ILE A 290 -25.59 6.95 -10.61
C ILE A 290 -24.06 6.96 -10.64
N ARG A 291 -23.42 5.78 -10.66
CA ARG A 291 -21.99 5.63 -10.90
C ARG A 291 -21.74 4.80 -12.15
N PRO A 292 -20.80 5.20 -13.04
CA PRO A 292 -20.43 4.39 -14.18
C PRO A 292 -19.79 3.08 -13.73
N LYS A 293 -19.99 2.00 -14.51
CA LYS A 293 -19.16 0.80 -14.39
C LYS A 293 -17.72 1.21 -14.69
N ALA A 294 -16.76 0.71 -13.91
CA ALA A 294 -15.34 0.87 -14.23
C ALA A 294 -15.15 0.56 -15.72
N ALA A 295 -14.60 1.50 -16.47
CA ALA A 295 -14.53 1.42 -17.92
C ALA A 295 -13.55 0.30 -18.31
N MET A 296 -14.07 -0.91 -18.50
CA MET A 296 -13.31 -2.02 -19.09
C MET A 296 -13.39 -2.05 -20.62
N LYS A 297 -14.12 -1.13 -21.24
CA LYS A 297 -14.22 -1.07 -22.70
C LYS A 297 -12.86 -0.65 -23.25
N ASN A 298 -12.14 -1.62 -23.80
CA ASN A 298 -10.85 -1.53 -24.53
C ASN A 298 -9.58 -1.94 -23.76
N VAL A 299 -9.64 -2.58 -22.58
CA VAL A 299 -8.42 -3.21 -22.04
C VAL A 299 -8.04 -4.38 -22.96
N PRO A 300 -6.92 -4.31 -23.71
CA PRO A 300 -6.51 -5.41 -24.57
C PRO A 300 -6.30 -6.63 -23.68
N ARG A 301 -6.79 -7.80 -24.09
CA ARG A 301 -6.40 -9.05 -23.41
C ARG A 301 -4.87 -9.13 -23.46
N PRO A 302 -4.18 -9.36 -22.34
CA PRO A 302 -2.74 -9.61 -22.40
C PRO A 302 -2.52 -10.78 -23.37
N LEU A 303 -1.69 -10.57 -24.37
CA LEU A 303 -1.22 -11.64 -25.25
C LEU A 303 -0.38 -12.56 -24.37
N LEU A 304 -0.92 -13.75 -24.08
CA LEU A 304 -0.22 -14.86 -23.44
C LEU A 304 0.88 -15.41 -24.36
#